data_AF-A0A8T7HD23-F1
#
_entry.id   AF-A0A8T7HD23-F1
#
_cell.length_a   1.000
_cell.length_b   1.000
_cell.length_c   1.000
_cell.angle_alpha   90.00
_cell.angle_beta   90.00
_cell.angle_gamma   90.00
#
_symmetry.space_group_name_H-M   'P 1'
#
loop_
_entity.id
_entity.type
_entity.pdbx_description
1 polymer ?
#
loop_
_entity_poly.entity_id
_entity_poly.type
_entity_poly.pdbx_seq_one_letter_code
_entity_poly.pdbx_strand_id
1 'polypeptide(L)'
;MENPQYVLMPDKRSYFVPRIIMVIFLAVLIYYGIFLNLKFLKINMGVYYSLGAIVISIILAGFAFLETYSKYMKAAYYFYADRMYANNMWHPYVTIPSFEVKRNPLDKIFGTSTIVLGKYKLKYVPYSKQIHNYIRSLVQSSN
;
A
#
# COMPACT_ATOMS: atom_id res chain seq x y z
N MET A 1 13.30 8.86 -26.12
CA MET A 1 12.84 8.49 -24.77
C MET A 1 12.72 6.99 -24.73
N GLU A 2 13.39 6.31 -23.81
CA GLU A 2 13.24 4.86 -23.66
C GLU A 2 11.86 4.55 -23.08
N ASN A 3 11.13 3.64 -23.72
CA ASN A 3 9.86 3.16 -23.21
C ASN A 3 10.10 2.02 -22.21
N PRO A 4 9.36 1.95 -21.10
CA PRO A 4 9.45 0.81 -20.19
C PRO A 4 9.02 -0.46 -20.93
N GLN A 5 9.81 -1.52 -20.82
CA GLN A 5 9.49 -2.83 -21.39
C GLN A 5 8.27 -3.44 -20.69
N TYR A 6 8.14 -3.16 -19.39
CA TYR A 6 7.03 -3.65 -18.60
C TYR A 6 6.69 -2.67 -17.48
N VAL A 7 5.38 -2.50 -17.23
CA VAL A 7 4.87 -1.69 -16.12
C VAL A 7 4.04 -2.59 -15.22
N LEU A 8 4.44 -2.67 -13.96
CA LEU A 8 3.77 -3.48 -12.96
C LEU A 8 3.08 -2.55 -11.96
N MET A 9 1.76 -2.62 -11.93
CA MET A 9 0.97 -1.97 -10.89
C MET A 9 0.81 -2.90 -9.69
N PRO A 10 0.92 -2.39 -8.45
CA PRO A 10 0.52 -3.12 -7.26
C PRO A 10 -0.96 -3.51 -7.35
N ASP A 11 -1.34 -4.63 -6.75
CA ASP A 11 -2.73 -5.01 -6.65
C ASP A 11 -3.51 -4.00 -5.79
N LYS A 12 -4.63 -3.50 -6.33
CA LYS A 12 -5.47 -2.49 -5.68
C LYS A 12 -6.00 -2.99 -4.34
N ARG A 13 -6.49 -4.24 -4.27
CA ARG A 13 -7.15 -4.76 -3.07
C ARG A 13 -6.16 -4.87 -1.91
N SER A 14 -5.00 -5.45 -2.18
CA SER A 14 -3.90 -5.59 -1.22
C SER A 14 -3.40 -4.23 -0.70
N TYR A 15 -3.49 -3.19 -1.53
CA TYR A 15 -3.08 -1.84 -1.16
C TYR A 15 -4.11 -1.10 -0.30
N PHE A 16 -5.38 -1.09 -0.72
CA PHE A 16 -6.44 -0.29 -0.09
C PHE A 16 -7.06 -0.96 1.14
N VAL A 17 -7.26 -2.28 1.12
CA VAL A 17 -8.01 -2.98 2.17
C VAL A 17 -7.36 -2.83 3.56
N PRO A 18 -6.05 -3.04 3.74
CA PRO A 18 -5.41 -2.88 5.06
C PRO A 18 -5.55 -1.45 5.60
N ARG A 19 -5.46 -0.45 4.70
CA ARG A 19 -5.64 0.97 5.04
C ARG A 19 -7.06 1.27 5.50
N ILE A 20 -8.06 0.76 4.79
CA ILE A 20 -9.47 0.95 5.16
C ILE A 20 -9.76 0.32 6.53
N ILE A 21 -9.29 -0.91 6.76
CA ILE A 21 -9.46 -1.59 8.06
C ILE A 21 -8.83 -0.76 9.19
N MET A 22 -7.61 -0.24 8.97
CA MET A 22 -6.92 0.61 9.94
C MET A 22 -7.71 1.90 10.24
N VAL A 23 -8.28 2.55 9.21
CA VAL A 23 -9.08 3.78 9.37
C VAL A 23 -10.37 3.49 10.13
N ILE A 24 -11.08 2.41 9.81
CA ILE A 24 -12.30 2.01 10.53
C ILE A 24 -11.98 1.74 12.00
N PHE A 25 -10.92 0.97 12.26
CA PHE A 25 -10.49 0.67 13.62
C PHE A 25 -10.14 1.94 14.41
N LEU A 26 -9.41 2.88 13.80
CA LEU A 26 -9.07 4.15 14.42
C LEU A 26 -10.32 5.01 14.67
N ALA A 27 -11.26 5.05 13.72
CA ALA A 27 -12.51 5.79 13.89
C ALA A 27 -13.34 5.25 15.06
N VAL A 28 -13.41 3.92 15.21
CA VAL A 28 -14.07 3.27 16.36
C VAL A 28 -13.39 3.63 17.67
N LEU A 29 -12.05 3.61 17.73
CA LEU A 29 -11.30 3.99 18.92
C LEU A 29 -11.52 5.46 19.30
N ILE A 30 -11.48 6.36 18.32
CA ILE A 30 -11.73 7.80 18.54
C ILE A 30 -13.16 8.00 19.05
N TYR A 31 -14.16 7.40 18.39
CA TYR A 31 -15.55 7.50 18.81
C TYR A 31 -15.73 7.01 20.25
N TYR A 32 -15.16 5.85 20.59
CA TYR A 32 -15.25 5.30 21.94
C TYR A 32 -14.52 6.17 22.97
N GLY A 33 -13.36 6.74 22.61
CA GLY A 33 -12.62 7.69 23.44
C GLY A 33 -13.42 8.97 23.73
N ILE A 34 -14.07 9.56 22.72
CA ILE A 34 -14.94 10.71 22.88
C ILE A 34 -16.15 10.35 23.75
N PHE A 35 -16.78 9.21 23.46
CA PHE A 35 -17.93 8.71 24.23
C PHE A 35 -17.59 8.55 25.72
N LEU A 36 -16.45 7.92 26.03
CA LEU A 36 -15.98 7.76 27.41
C LEU A 36 -15.75 9.10 28.09
N ASN A 37 -15.06 10.04 27.43
CA ASN A 37 -14.83 11.38 27.98
C ASN A 37 -16.16 12.08 28.30
N LEU A 38 -17.12 12.09 27.37
CA LEU A 38 -18.41 12.74 27.57
C LEU A 38 -19.23 12.06 28.69
N LYS A 39 -19.14 10.73 28.80
CA LYS A 39 -19.75 9.97 29.90
C LYS A 39 -19.15 10.36 31.26
N PHE A 40 -17.83 10.54 31.35
CA PHE A 40 -17.18 11.01 32.57
C PHE A 40 -17.61 12.43 32.96
N LEU A 41 -17.83 13.31 31.98
CA LEU A 41 -18.34 14.67 32.21
C LEU A 41 -19.87 14.72 32.44
N LYS A 42 -20.58 13.60 32.40
CA LYS A 42 -22.06 13.52 32.48
C LYS A 42 -22.77 14.41 31.45
N ILE A 43 -22.12 14.67 30.32
CA ILE A 43 -22.70 15.47 29.22
C ILE A 43 -23.52 14.52 28.35
N ASN A 44 -24.82 14.78 28.25
CA ASN A 44 -25.65 14.09 27.25
C ASN A 44 -25.24 14.54 25.86
N MET A 45 -24.86 13.59 25.00
CA MET A 45 -24.59 13.89 23.60
C MET A 45 -25.88 14.35 22.92
N GLY A 46 -25.98 15.65 22.71
CA GLY A 46 -26.99 16.22 21.84
C GLY A 46 -26.81 15.74 20.40
N VAL A 47 -27.90 15.73 19.63
CA VAL A 47 -27.92 15.31 18.21
C VAL A 47 -26.87 16.06 17.39
N TYR A 48 -26.65 17.35 17.67
CA TYR A 48 -25.67 18.19 16.98
C TYR A 48 -24.22 17.72 17.14
N TYR A 49 -23.83 17.23 18.32
CA TYR A 49 -22.48 16.71 18.54
C TYR A 49 -22.26 15.39 17.79
N SER A 50 -23.29 14.54 17.74
CA SER A 50 -23.26 13.30 16.97
C SER A 50 -23.14 13.58 15.47
N LEU A 51 -23.91 14.55 14.96
CA LEU A 51 -23.83 15.00 13.57
C LEU A 51 -22.45 15.59 13.24
N GLY A 52 -21.90 16.44 14.12
CA GLY A 52 -20.56 17.00 13.95
C GLY A 52 -19.47 15.93 13.89
N ALA A 53 -19.54 14.93 14.78
CA ALA A 53 -18.61 13.79 14.77
C ALA A 53 -18.68 12.98 13.48
N ILE A 54 -19.88 12.76 12.93
CA ILE A 54 -20.07 12.07 11.65
C ILE A 54 -19.47 12.88 10.50
N VAL A 55 -19.75 14.19 10.42
CA VAL A 55 -19.21 15.06 9.36
C VAL A 55 -17.68 15.08 9.40
N ILE A 56 -17.08 15.26 10.58
CA ILE A 56 -15.61 15.23 10.75
C ILE A 56 -15.06 13.88 10.33
N SER A 57 -15.71 12.78 10.70
CA SER A 57 -15.28 11.42 10.33
C SER A 57 -15.30 11.19 8.82
N ILE A 58 -16.33 11.69 8.12
CA ILE A 58 -16.42 11.62 6.65
C ILE A 58 -15.27 12.42 6.01
N ILE A 59 -14.99 13.63 6.49
CA ILE A 59 -13.90 14.46 5.99
C ILE A 59 -12.55 13.75 6.18
N LEU A 60 -12.28 13.22 7.37
CA LEU A 60 -11.05 12.48 7.66
C LEU A 60 -10.90 11.23 6.79
N ALA A 61 -11.98 10.48 6.61
CA ALA A 61 -11.99 9.31 5.72
C ALA A 61 -11.68 9.70 4.26
N GLY A 62 -12.23 10.82 3.79
CA GLY A 62 -11.94 11.38 2.47
C GLY A 62 -10.46 11.75 2.29
N PHE A 63 -9.86 12.44 3.27
CA PHE A 63 -8.43 12.75 3.25
C PHE A 63 -7.56 11.49 3.25
N ALA A 64 -7.88 10.51 4.10
CA ALA A 64 -7.15 9.25 4.15
C ALA A 64 -7.24 8.47 2.82
N PHE A 65 -8.40 8.51 2.16
CA PHE A 65 -8.59 7.91 0.85
C PHE A 65 -7.73 8.61 -0.22
N LEU A 66 -7.75 9.94 -0.30
CA LEU A 66 -6.95 10.72 -1.25
C LEU A 66 -5.45 10.50 -1.05
N GLU A 67 -4.98 10.49 0.20
CA GLU A 67 -3.59 10.21 0.53
C GLU A 67 -3.18 8.79 0.07
N THR A 68 -4.03 7.80 0.35
CA THR A 68 -3.79 6.40 -0.04
C THR A 68 -3.77 6.25 -1.57
N TYR A 69 -4.70 6.90 -2.27
CA TYR A 69 -4.77 6.90 -3.73
C TYR A 69 -3.52 7.54 -4.36
N SER A 70 -3.08 8.70 -3.84
CA SER A 70 -1.87 9.37 -4.30
C SER A 70 -0.63 8.48 -4.15
N LYS A 71 -0.52 7.76 -3.01
CA LYS A 71 0.59 6.82 -2.78
C LYS A 71 0.49 5.58 -3.68
N TYR A 72 -0.70 5.08 -3.97
CA TYR A 72 -0.92 3.97 -4.90
C TYR A 72 -0.44 4.33 -6.32
N MET A 73 -0.78 5.52 -6.82
CA MET A 73 -0.37 5.97 -8.15
C MET A 73 1.15 6.09 -8.29
N LYS A 74 1.86 6.43 -7.20
CA LYS A 74 3.33 6.51 -7.15
C LYS A 74 4.02 5.16 -6.91
N ALA A 75 3.26 4.11 -6.61
CA ALA A 75 3.79 2.78 -6.31
C ALA A 75 3.94 1.90 -7.56
N ALA A 76 3.71 2.43 -8.77
CA ALA A 76 3.96 1.73 -10.01
C ALA A 76 5.46 1.42 -10.18
N TYR A 77 5.75 0.22 -10.66
CA TYR A 77 7.09 -0.25 -10.94
C TYR A 77 7.31 -0.30 -12.44
N TYR A 78 8.35 0.36 -12.91
CA TYR A 78 8.68 0.44 -14.34
C TYR A 78 9.98 -0.32 -14.57
N PHE A 79 9.96 -1.26 -15.51
CA PHE A 79 11.11 -2.09 -15.84
C PHE A 79 11.63 -1.68 -17.22
N TYR A 80 12.90 -1.31 -17.27
CA TYR A 80 13.66 -1.01 -18.48
C TYR A 80 14.68 -2.11 -18.71
N ALA A 81 15.47 -2.02 -19.78
CA ALA A 81 16.43 -3.06 -20.14
C ALA A 81 17.59 -3.18 -19.14
N ASP A 82 18.05 -2.07 -18.59
CA ASP A 82 19.24 -1.95 -17.73
C ASP A 82 18.92 -1.64 -16.25
N ARG A 83 17.73 -1.10 -16.00
CA ARG A 83 17.30 -0.57 -14.71
C ARG A 83 15.81 -0.72 -14.48
N MET A 84 15.41 -0.60 -13.22
CA MET A 84 14.02 -0.44 -12.83
C MET A 84 13.81 0.89 -12.11
N TYR A 85 12.60 1.45 -12.22
CA TYR A 85 12.13 2.54 -11.39
C TYR A 85 11.16 1.99 -10.34
N ALA A 86 11.53 2.09 -9.07
CA ALA A 86 10.71 1.65 -7.95
C ALA A 86 10.88 2.59 -6.75
N ASN A 87 9.82 2.78 -5.96
CA ASN A 87 9.86 3.65 -4.77
C ASN A 87 10.41 5.06 -5.07
N ASN A 88 10.01 5.63 -6.21
CA ASN A 88 10.46 6.93 -6.73
C ASN A 88 11.97 7.04 -7.04
N MET A 89 12.69 5.93 -7.18
CA MET A 89 14.13 5.93 -7.46
C MET A 89 14.48 4.94 -8.58
N TRP A 90 15.57 5.25 -9.28
CA TRP A 90 16.16 4.38 -10.30
C TRP A 90 17.12 3.37 -9.65
N HIS A 91 17.04 2.12 -10.09
CA HIS A 91 17.83 1.02 -9.59
C HIS A 91 18.38 0.19 -10.77
N PRO A 92 19.69 0.28 -11.07
CA PRO A 92 20.32 -0.58 -12.06
C PRO A 92 20.27 -2.04 -11.60
N TYR A 93 20.00 -2.98 -12.50
CA TYR A 93 19.87 -4.39 -12.12
C TYR A 93 21.16 -4.99 -11.55
N VAL A 94 22.31 -4.51 -12.03
CA VAL A 94 23.66 -4.85 -11.53
C VAL A 94 23.81 -4.60 -10.02
N THR A 95 23.04 -3.67 -9.45
CA THR A 95 23.11 -3.35 -8.02
C THR A 95 22.25 -4.25 -7.13
N ILE A 96 21.55 -5.22 -7.71
CA ILE A 96 20.60 -6.08 -7.01
C ILE A 96 21.31 -7.41 -6.67
N PRO A 97 21.71 -7.62 -5.41
CA PRO A 97 22.52 -8.78 -5.03
C PRO A 97 21.72 -10.08 -4.94
N SER A 98 20.40 -9.99 -4.75
CA SER A 98 19.55 -11.16 -4.54
C SER A 98 18.11 -10.92 -4.98
N PHE A 99 17.43 -12.01 -5.34
CA PHE A 99 16.01 -12.04 -5.69
C PHE A 99 15.29 -13.07 -4.82
N GLU A 100 14.37 -12.61 -3.97
CA GLU A 100 13.55 -13.48 -3.12
C GLU A 100 12.07 -13.12 -3.25
N VAL A 101 11.20 -14.12 -3.32
CA VAL A 101 9.74 -13.91 -3.29
C VAL A 101 9.23 -14.29 -1.91
N LYS A 102 8.69 -13.33 -1.17
CA LYS A 102 8.11 -13.52 0.16
C LYS A 102 6.59 -13.34 0.10
N ARG A 103 5.88 -14.08 0.96
CA ARG A 103 4.42 -13.97 1.11
C ARG A 103 4.07 -13.93 2.58
N ASN A 104 3.66 -12.75 3.03
CA ASN A 104 3.10 -12.57 4.36
C ASN A 104 1.66 -13.11 4.42
N PRO A 105 1.07 -13.28 5.62
CA PRO A 105 -0.33 -13.75 5.75
C PRO A 105 -1.32 -12.88 4.96
N LEU A 106 -1.15 -11.55 4.96
CA LEU A 106 -1.96 -10.65 4.15
C LEU A 106 -1.78 -10.92 2.65
N ASP A 107 -0.55 -11.10 2.18
CA ASP A 107 -0.27 -11.42 0.78
C ASP A 107 -0.90 -12.76 0.35
N LYS A 108 -1.00 -13.72 1.27
CA LYS A 108 -1.68 -15.00 1.03
C LYS A 108 -3.18 -14.79 0.80
N ILE A 109 -3.83 -13.98 1.64
CA ILE A 109 -5.26 -13.66 1.54
C ILE A 109 -5.57 -12.95 0.22
N PHE A 110 -4.74 -11.99 -0.17
CA PHE A 110 -5.00 -11.20 -1.38
C PHE A 110 -4.39 -11.77 -2.67
N GLY A 111 -3.78 -12.97 -2.61
CA GLY A 111 -3.16 -13.58 -3.80
C GLY A 111 -1.97 -12.79 -4.35
N THR A 112 -1.28 -12.04 -3.49
CA THR A 112 -0.11 -11.25 -3.83
C THR A 112 1.17 -11.82 -3.21
N SER A 113 2.27 -11.14 -3.49
CA SER A 113 3.59 -11.40 -2.91
C SER A 113 4.42 -10.11 -2.85
N THR A 114 5.43 -10.15 -1.98
CA THR A 114 6.47 -9.13 -1.92
C THR A 114 7.74 -9.68 -2.54
N ILE A 115 8.24 -9.03 -3.59
CA ILE A 115 9.53 -9.38 -4.20
C ILE A 115 10.61 -8.55 -3.49
N VAL A 116 11.58 -9.22 -2.91
CA VAL A 116 12.74 -8.61 -2.23
C VAL A 116 13.94 -8.67 -3.18
N LEU A 117 14.47 -7.50 -3.48
CA LEU A 117 15.58 -7.26 -4.41
C LEU A 117 16.74 -6.66 -3.60
N GLY A 118 17.42 -7.47 -2.79
CA GLY A 118 18.37 -7.00 -1.77
C GLY A 118 17.71 -6.05 -0.76
N LYS A 119 18.11 -4.77 -0.79
CA LYS A 119 17.53 -3.72 0.09
C LYS A 119 16.18 -3.18 -0.39
N TYR A 120 15.80 -3.48 -1.64
CA TYR A 120 14.57 -2.97 -2.25
C TYR A 120 13.43 -3.98 -2.13
N LYS A 121 12.20 -3.49 -2.05
CA LYS A 121 11.00 -4.33 -1.93
C LYS A 121 9.91 -3.84 -2.88
N LEU A 122 9.47 -4.73 -3.76
CA LEU A 122 8.26 -4.56 -4.58
C LEU A 122 7.11 -5.19 -3.81
N LYS A 123 6.18 -4.38 -3.32
CA LYS A 123 5.08 -4.84 -2.47
C LYS A 123 3.82 -5.07 -3.29
N TYR A 124 2.98 -6.00 -2.82
CA TYR A 124 1.66 -6.27 -3.39
C TYR A 124 1.68 -6.64 -4.89
N VAL A 125 2.74 -7.34 -5.31
CA VAL A 125 2.85 -7.86 -6.67
C VAL A 125 1.91 -9.06 -6.82
N PRO A 126 1.06 -9.12 -7.87
CA PRO A 126 0.24 -10.31 -8.14
C PRO A 126 1.08 -11.58 -8.16
N TYR A 127 0.65 -12.62 -7.46
CA TYR A 127 1.38 -13.88 -7.39
C TYR A 127 1.27 -14.64 -8.72
N SER A 128 2.15 -14.34 -9.65
CA SER A 128 2.24 -14.99 -10.96
C SER A 128 3.65 -15.50 -11.20
N LYS A 129 3.76 -16.80 -11.53
CA LYS A 129 5.04 -17.42 -11.90
C LYS A 129 5.69 -16.69 -13.08
N GLN A 130 4.89 -16.22 -14.04
CA GLN A 130 5.39 -15.51 -15.22
C GLN A 130 6.06 -14.19 -14.84
N ILE A 131 5.42 -13.38 -13.99
CA ILE A 131 5.96 -12.09 -13.53
C ILE A 131 7.26 -12.33 -12.73
N HIS A 132 7.26 -13.32 -11.84
CA HIS A 132 8.43 -13.63 -11.03
C HIS A 132 9.61 -14.13 -11.86
N ASN A 133 9.35 -14.99 -12.84
CA ASN A 133 10.39 -15.49 -13.73
C ASN A 133 10.95 -14.37 -14.61
N TYR A 134 10.09 -13.47 -15.11
CA TYR A 134 10.51 -12.33 -15.91
C TYR A 134 11.42 -11.37 -15.13
N ILE A 135 11.01 -10.97 -13.91
CA ILE A 135 11.83 -10.07 -13.08
C ILE A 135 13.13 -10.78 -12.69
N ARG A 136 13.08 -12.08 -12.38
CA ARG A 136 14.28 -12.87 -12.10
C ARG A 136 15.25 -12.88 -13.28
N SER A 137 14.77 -13.08 -14.51
CA SER A 137 15.64 -13.07 -15.69
C SER A 137 16.28 -11.70 -15.93
N LEU A 138 15.56 -10.60 -15.67
CA LEU A 138 16.14 -9.25 -15.79
C LEU A 138 17.30 -9.03 -14.81
N VAL A 139 17.15 -9.48 -13.57
CA VAL A 139 18.19 -9.36 -12.53
C VAL A 139 19.37 -10.30 -12.80
N GLN A 140 19.12 -11.50 -13.33
CA GLN A 140 20.16 -12.48 -13.61
C GLN A 140 20.96 -12.13 -14.87
N SER A 141 20.33 -11.60 -15.92
CA SER A 141 21.01 -11.25 -17.17
C SER A 141 21.96 -10.04 -17.04
N SER A 142 21.86 -9.26 -15.97
CA SER A 142 22.72 -8.10 -15.72
C SER A 142 23.94 -8.39 -14.84
N ASN A 143 24.00 -9.57 -14.21
CA ASN A 143 25.11 -10.01 -13.37
C ASN A 143 26.00 -10.97 -14.14
#